data_AF-A0A843D7S5-F1
#
_entry.id   AF-A0A843D7S5-F1
#
_cell.length_a   1.000
_cell.length_b   1.000
_cell.length_c   1.000
_cell.angle_alpha   90.00
_cell.angle_beta   90.00
_cell.angle_gamma   90.00
#
_symmetry.space_group_name_H-M   'P 1'
#
loop_
_entity.id
_entity.type
_entity.pdbx_description
1 polymer ?
#
loop_
_entity_poly.entity_id
_entity_poly.type
_entity_poly.pdbx_seq_one_letter_code
_entity_poly.pdbx_strand_id
1 'polypeptide(L)'
;MKNIDYLIRKDNTQKVYLTENTIDITPLLNETYPYIIDSIKKENFILKSEKCNLFKELVYENKVVGFCSYDFSREFMTAALNNIYILPEFRGNHLFLEELEKTMEEHNKPSIIEPTRYIVELLIKYGFAKKINENIVASAIEFIVPGEHVLTNNEIENEEELSTHYYDLNICASIHLLDSKKCTIAYSLPLNDDIIRYDCIENRSNLDDDYFRNIKKIYTENQEEILEILVDLEENLPLKKYTLEEVIGTEDELSMYIETLIDDAHITHDQALKIRNQLKEEYEAGMILNESLLIRLAYLFNIPEEPRLVTHDEKCPYCEMPIDDHDKYCHYCGINLSYNPAEVEDRLINSIRQFNNNLNTKEDIRYIAYKFLKMINENIDFEYAMFMSEKNFNIEFSILKKFLDENNYIKDKKITKEGIDFLNNHPLHYYEKYHMDIVDYTRFEQFFWDNDDLDGDEICLKFLDKYDDEYIDEIKEEIKKNS
;
A
#
# COMPACT_ATOMS: atom_id res chain seq x y z
N MET A 1 46.46 -15.93 7.94
CA MET A 1 44.97 -15.98 7.88
C MET A 1 44.60 -17.39 7.45
N LYS A 2 43.75 -18.10 8.20
CA LYS A 2 43.22 -19.39 7.72
C LYS A 2 42.36 -19.10 6.48
N ASN A 3 42.52 -19.89 5.42
CA ASN A 3 41.60 -19.84 4.28
C ASN A 3 40.25 -20.33 4.80
N ILE A 4 39.27 -19.42 4.91
CA ILE A 4 37.88 -19.78 5.23
C ILE A 4 37.26 -20.22 3.91
N ASP A 5 36.66 -21.41 3.89
CA ASP A 5 35.94 -21.93 2.73
C ASP A 5 34.50 -21.42 2.77
N TYR A 6 34.28 -20.27 2.13
CA TYR A 6 32.96 -19.64 2.06
C TYR A 6 32.05 -20.39 1.09
N LEU A 7 30.76 -20.47 1.42
CA LEU A 7 29.76 -20.94 0.46
C LEU A 7 29.60 -19.89 -0.65
N ILE A 8 29.66 -20.32 -1.92
CA ILE A 8 29.59 -19.43 -3.08
C ILE A 8 28.24 -19.53 -3.80
N ARG A 9 27.61 -18.37 -4.05
CA ARG A 9 26.41 -18.18 -4.88
C ARG A 9 26.81 -17.56 -6.21
N LYS A 10 26.74 -18.31 -7.30
CA LYS A 10 27.29 -17.92 -8.62
C LYS A 10 26.73 -16.61 -9.18
N ASP A 11 25.48 -16.29 -8.83
CA ASP A 11 24.75 -15.13 -9.37
C ASP A 11 24.50 -14.06 -8.30
N ASN A 12 25.28 -14.06 -7.20
CA ASN A 12 25.07 -13.21 -6.02
C ASN A 12 23.66 -13.31 -5.41
N THR A 13 22.92 -14.38 -5.72
CA THR A 13 21.55 -14.60 -5.26
C THR A 13 21.54 -15.15 -3.83
N GLN A 14 20.66 -14.59 -3.00
CA GLN A 14 20.39 -15.12 -1.67
C GLN A 14 19.56 -16.39 -1.79
N LYS A 15 19.91 -17.44 -1.04
CA LYS A 15 18.98 -18.55 -0.81
C LYS A 15 18.03 -18.17 0.32
N VAL A 16 16.74 -18.38 0.07
CA VAL A 16 15.66 -18.17 1.03
C VAL A 16 15.10 -19.52 1.44
N TYR A 17 14.96 -19.72 2.74
CA TYR A 17 14.28 -20.87 3.34
C TYR A 17 13.00 -20.34 3.97
N LEU A 18 11.85 -20.74 3.43
CA LEU A 18 10.53 -20.35 3.92
C LEU A 18 9.73 -21.62 4.18
N THR A 19 9.12 -21.74 5.35
CA THR A 19 8.28 -22.86 5.74
C THR A 19 7.18 -22.42 6.71
N GLU A 20 6.02 -23.06 6.62
CA GLU A 20 4.94 -22.92 7.60
C GLU A 20 5.29 -23.56 8.96
N ASN A 21 6.11 -24.61 8.93
CA ASN A 21 6.75 -25.17 10.13
C ASN A 21 7.93 -24.31 10.58
N THR A 22 8.49 -24.62 11.75
CA THR A 22 9.65 -23.91 12.29
C THR A 22 10.98 -24.44 11.74
N ILE A 23 11.90 -23.51 11.43
CA ILE A 23 13.30 -23.77 11.09
C ILE A 23 14.14 -23.61 12.36
N ASP A 24 14.86 -24.66 12.76
CA ASP A 24 15.87 -24.55 13.81
C ASP A 24 17.17 -23.94 13.23
N ILE A 25 17.55 -22.75 13.70
CA ILE A 25 18.65 -21.95 13.14
C ILE A 25 20.00 -22.60 13.42
N THR A 26 20.28 -22.97 14.68
CA THR A 26 21.58 -23.54 15.06
C THR A 26 21.93 -24.83 14.30
N PRO A 27 21.02 -25.82 14.15
CA PRO A 27 21.26 -26.97 13.28
C PRO A 27 21.58 -26.58 11.83
N LEU A 28 20.78 -25.70 11.23
CA LEU A 28 21.01 -25.23 9.85
C LEU A 28 22.39 -24.60 9.68
N LEU A 29 22.79 -23.73 10.62
CA LEU A 29 24.11 -23.08 10.62
C LEU A 29 25.25 -24.09 10.80
N ASN A 30 25.12 -25.06 11.70
CA ASN A 30 26.15 -26.09 11.90
C ASN A 30 26.36 -26.96 10.66
N GLU A 31 25.29 -27.33 9.97
CA GLU A 31 25.35 -28.21 8.80
C GLU A 31 25.80 -27.48 7.53
N THR A 32 25.28 -26.28 7.29
CA THR A 32 25.41 -25.59 6.00
C THR A 32 26.41 -24.42 6.04
N TYR A 33 26.59 -23.79 7.20
CA TYR A 33 27.39 -22.57 7.34
C TYR A 33 28.35 -22.63 8.55
N PRO A 34 29.25 -23.65 8.63
CA PRO A 34 30.08 -23.89 9.81
C PRO A 34 30.97 -22.70 10.19
N TYR A 35 31.44 -21.92 9.21
CA TYR A 35 32.24 -20.72 9.44
C TYR A 35 31.45 -19.57 10.10
N ILE A 36 30.14 -19.49 9.86
CA ILE A 36 29.26 -18.49 10.47
C ILE A 36 29.03 -18.84 11.94
N ILE A 37 28.68 -20.10 12.24
CA ILE A 37 28.45 -20.53 13.64
C ILE A 37 29.73 -20.48 14.47
N ASP A 38 30.89 -20.78 13.89
CA ASP A 38 32.18 -20.62 14.57
C ASP A 38 32.46 -19.16 14.92
N SER A 39 32.08 -18.23 14.04
CA SER A 39 32.23 -16.79 14.28
C SER A 39 31.25 -16.28 15.34
N ILE A 40 29.99 -16.71 15.31
CA ILE A 40 28.99 -16.45 16.36
C ILE A 40 29.52 -16.85 17.74
N LYS A 41 30.03 -18.10 17.85
CA LYS A 41 30.61 -18.61 19.10
C LYS A 41 31.83 -17.81 19.54
N LYS A 42 32.70 -17.41 18.61
CA LYS A 42 33.90 -16.62 18.90
C LYS A 42 33.57 -15.22 19.43
N GLU A 43 32.51 -14.61 18.91
CA GLU A 43 32.04 -13.30 19.35
C GLU A 43 31.11 -13.34 20.56
N ASN A 44 30.76 -14.54 21.03
CA ASN A 44 29.70 -14.76 22.03
C ASN A 44 28.38 -14.08 21.61
N PHE A 45 28.08 -14.07 20.31
CA PHE A 45 26.81 -13.56 19.82
C PHE A 45 25.69 -14.52 20.24
N ILE A 46 24.60 -13.95 20.76
CA ILE A 46 23.45 -14.70 21.27
C ILE A 46 22.32 -14.55 20.26
N LEU A 47 21.81 -15.68 19.76
CA LEU A 47 20.60 -15.68 18.95
C LEU A 47 19.43 -15.28 19.86
N LYS A 48 18.63 -14.30 19.43
CA LYS A 48 17.42 -13.89 20.15
C LYS A 48 16.36 -14.99 20.10
N SER A 49 16.22 -15.61 18.94
CA SER A 49 15.40 -16.81 18.76
C SER A 49 16.22 -17.91 18.08
N GLU A 50 16.11 -19.14 18.58
CA GLU A 50 16.68 -20.34 17.94
C GLU A 50 15.83 -20.87 16.78
N LYS A 51 14.62 -20.31 16.62
CA LYS A 51 13.61 -20.77 15.68
C LYS A 51 13.06 -19.63 14.85
N CYS A 52 12.70 -19.91 13.59
CA CYS A 52 12.08 -18.93 12.70
C CYS A 52 11.23 -19.62 11.62
N ASN A 53 10.44 -18.84 10.89
CA ASN A 53 9.70 -19.34 9.70
C ASN A 53 10.38 -18.94 8.39
N LEU A 54 11.19 -17.88 8.43
CA LEU A 54 11.93 -17.36 7.28
C LEU A 54 13.40 -17.17 7.65
N PHE A 55 14.29 -17.83 6.91
CA PHE A 55 15.74 -17.65 7.00
C PHE A 55 16.28 -17.23 5.63
N LYS A 56 17.04 -16.14 5.57
CA LYS A 56 17.64 -15.64 4.33
C LYS A 56 19.16 -15.53 4.51
N GLU A 57 19.89 -15.95 3.48
CA GLU A 57 21.33 -15.72 3.40
C GLU A 57 21.64 -14.25 3.14
N LEU A 58 22.69 -13.72 3.77
CA LEU A 58 23.29 -12.45 3.37
C LEU A 58 24.50 -12.74 2.49
N VAL A 59 24.50 -12.20 1.26
CA VAL A 59 25.51 -12.50 0.24
C VAL A 59 26.27 -11.23 -0.15
N TYR A 60 27.60 -11.30 -0.15
CA TYR A 60 28.48 -10.21 -0.58
C TYR A 60 29.59 -10.77 -1.47
N GLU A 61 29.78 -10.19 -2.65
CA GLU A 61 30.75 -10.67 -3.66
C GLU A 61 30.67 -12.18 -3.90
N ASN A 62 29.45 -12.69 -4.13
CA ASN A 62 29.13 -14.11 -4.34
C ASN A 62 29.40 -15.02 -3.13
N LYS A 63 29.78 -14.49 -1.96
CA LYS A 63 29.99 -15.29 -0.74
C LYS A 63 28.81 -15.14 0.18
N VAL A 64 28.36 -16.23 0.79
CA VAL A 64 27.46 -16.14 1.94
C VAL A 64 28.28 -15.66 3.14
N VAL A 65 27.91 -14.52 3.71
CA VAL A 65 28.70 -13.81 4.74
C VAL A 65 27.89 -13.55 6.02
N GLY A 66 26.66 -14.02 6.06
CA GLY A 66 25.76 -13.79 7.17
C GLY A 66 24.38 -14.38 6.90
N PHE A 67 23.46 -14.09 7.80
CA PHE A 67 22.06 -14.43 7.64
C PHE A 67 21.16 -13.43 8.38
N CYS A 68 19.90 -13.40 8.00
CA CYS A 68 18.82 -12.87 8.80
C CYS A 68 17.73 -13.93 8.95
N SER A 69 16.96 -13.81 10.02
CA SER A 69 15.79 -14.66 10.26
C SER A 69 14.62 -13.84 10.74
N TYR A 70 13.43 -14.19 10.26
CA TYR A 70 12.18 -13.52 10.61
C TYR A 70 11.16 -14.52 11.14
N ASP A 71 10.33 -14.05 12.07
CA ASP A 71 9.01 -14.62 12.26
C ASP A 71 8.12 -14.03 11.17
N PHE A 72 7.70 -14.90 10.25
CA PHE A 72 6.98 -14.51 9.05
C PHE A 72 5.60 -15.16 9.07
N SER A 73 4.56 -14.33 9.05
CA SER A 73 3.20 -14.81 8.79
C SER A 73 2.87 -14.61 7.32
N ARG A 74 2.70 -15.71 6.58
CA ARG A 74 2.20 -15.66 5.20
C ARG A 74 0.77 -15.14 5.13
N GLU A 75 -0.01 -15.45 6.16
CA GLU A 75 -1.41 -15.04 6.28
C GLU A 75 -1.53 -13.52 6.39
N PHE A 76 -0.73 -12.89 7.25
CA PHE A 76 -0.78 -11.44 7.46
C PHE A 76 0.27 -10.67 6.63
N MET A 77 1.09 -11.39 5.87
CA MET A 77 2.25 -10.84 5.13
C MET A 77 3.18 -10.00 6.02
N THR A 78 3.22 -10.28 7.32
CA THR A 78 4.05 -9.57 8.30
C THR A 78 5.39 -10.29 8.49
N ALA A 79 6.44 -9.50 8.69
CA ALA A 79 7.78 -9.99 8.96
C ALA A 79 8.36 -9.28 10.18
N ALA A 80 8.67 -10.03 11.23
CA ALA A 80 9.36 -9.51 12.40
C ALA A 80 10.81 -10.02 12.38
N LEU A 81 11.79 -9.11 12.30
CA LEU A 81 13.21 -9.46 12.27
C LEU A 81 13.67 -9.91 13.65
N ASN A 82 14.06 -11.18 13.75
CA ASN A 82 14.50 -11.80 15.01
C ASN A 82 16.02 -11.75 15.16
N ASN A 83 16.72 -12.26 14.16
CA ASN A 83 18.18 -12.35 14.18
C ASN A 83 18.74 -11.74 12.91
N ILE A 84 19.84 -11.02 13.06
CA ILE A 84 20.72 -10.66 11.95
C ILE A 84 22.16 -10.81 12.41
N TYR A 85 22.92 -11.56 11.63
CA TYR A 85 24.34 -11.75 11.88
C TYR A 85 25.12 -11.59 10.58
N ILE A 86 26.11 -10.72 10.63
CA ILE A 86 27.08 -10.49 9.54
C ILE A 86 28.46 -10.76 10.13
N LEU A 87 29.25 -11.55 9.40
CA LEU A 87 30.64 -11.83 9.74
C LEU A 87 31.42 -10.52 9.93
N PRO A 88 32.29 -10.41 10.96
CA PRO A 88 32.94 -9.16 11.35
C PRO A 88 33.63 -8.41 10.22
N GLU A 89 34.35 -9.13 9.35
CA GLU A 89 35.09 -8.55 8.24
C GLU A 89 34.22 -8.01 7.10
N PHE A 90 32.93 -8.33 7.10
CA PHE A 90 31.94 -7.83 6.12
C PHE A 90 31.00 -6.77 6.70
N ARG A 91 31.10 -6.44 8.00
CA ARG A 91 30.33 -5.36 8.61
C ARG A 91 30.75 -4.01 8.01
N GLY A 92 29.77 -3.14 7.75
CA GLY A 92 29.99 -1.83 7.13
C GLY A 92 29.76 -1.79 5.61
N ASN A 93 29.53 -2.93 4.96
CA ASN A 93 29.18 -3.01 3.54
C ASN A 93 27.67 -2.86 3.28
N HIS A 94 26.95 -2.10 4.12
CA HIS A 94 25.50 -1.81 3.98
C HIS A 94 24.54 -3.02 3.91
N LEU A 95 25.01 -4.26 4.12
CA LEU A 95 24.19 -5.48 4.05
C LEU A 95 22.92 -5.47 4.92
N PHE A 96 22.93 -4.77 6.06
CA PHE A 96 21.72 -4.62 6.87
C PHE A 96 20.68 -3.71 6.20
N LEU A 97 21.14 -2.60 5.61
CA LEU A 97 20.27 -1.68 4.88
C LEU A 97 19.66 -2.39 3.68
N GLU A 98 20.50 -3.03 2.86
CA GLU A 98 20.06 -3.75 1.67
C GLU A 98 19.02 -4.82 1.99
N GLU A 99 19.17 -5.54 3.11
CA GLU A 99 18.20 -6.54 3.52
C GLU A 99 16.86 -5.93 3.99
N LEU A 100 16.90 -4.81 4.71
CA LEU A 100 15.68 -4.10 5.12
C LEU A 100 14.93 -3.52 3.91
N GLU A 101 15.63 -2.81 3.03
CA GLU A 101 15.06 -2.22 1.81
C GLU A 101 14.45 -3.32 0.94
N LYS A 102 15.20 -4.40 0.69
CA LYS A 102 14.69 -5.54 -0.08
C LYS A 102 13.45 -6.16 0.57
N THR A 103 13.42 -6.26 1.89
CA THR A 103 12.24 -6.80 2.59
C THR A 103 11.03 -5.88 2.44
N MET A 104 11.21 -4.56 2.49
CA MET A 104 10.16 -3.56 2.25
C MET A 104 9.69 -3.49 0.79
N GLU A 105 10.57 -3.81 -0.16
CA GLU A 105 10.27 -3.90 -1.59
C GLU A 105 9.59 -5.23 -1.96
N GLU A 106 9.86 -6.31 -1.23
CA GLU A 106 9.29 -7.64 -1.52
C GLU A 106 8.02 -7.92 -0.70
N HIS A 107 7.91 -7.35 0.50
CA HIS A 107 6.91 -7.64 1.51
C HIS A 107 6.42 -6.35 2.21
N ASN A 108 5.62 -6.47 3.27
CA ASN A 108 5.23 -5.33 4.09
C ASN A 108 6.40 -4.78 4.92
N LYS A 109 6.21 -3.57 5.46
CA LYS A 109 7.10 -2.94 6.45
C LYS A 109 7.44 -3.96 7.55
N PRO A 110 8.72 -4.36 7.72
CA PRO A 110 9.07 -5.29 8.78
C PRO A 110 9.05 -4.58 10.13
N SER A 111 8.82 -5.33 11.21
CA SER A 111 9.12 -4.91 12.58
C SER A 111 10.45 -5.53 13.04
N ILE A 112 11.03 -5.04 14.14
CA ILE A 112 12.26 -5.59 14.72
C ILE A 112 11.99 -6.04 16.14
N ILE A 113 12.22 -7.32 16.43
CA ILE A 113 12.09 -7.87 17.77
C ILE A 113 13.32 -7.49 18.59
N GLU A 114 13.09 -6.83 19.72
CA GLU A 114 14.07 -6.43 20.72
C GLU A 114 15.33 -5.79 20.10
N PRO A 115 15.22 -4.63 19.44
CA PRO A 115 16.37 -4.00 18.82
C PRO A 115 17.44 -3.64 19.87
N THR A 116 18.71 -3.94 19.57
CA THR A 116 19.83 -3.40 20.37
C THR A 116 20.06 -1.94 20.03
N ARG A 117 20.74 -1.21 20.91
CA ARG A 117 21.11 0.19 20.63
C ARG A 117 21.91 0.31 19.34
N TYR A 118 22.77 -0.66 19.05
CA TYR A 118 23.53 -0.70 17.80
C TYR A 118 22.62 -0.74 16.56
N ILE A 119 21.56 -1.56 16.59
CA ILE A 119 20.58 -1.61 15.49
C ILE A 119 19.86 -0.27 15.35
N VAL A 120 19.43 0.34 16.46
CA VAL A 120 18.77 1.66 16.43
C VAL A 120 19.70 2.74 15.89
N GLU A 121 20.97 2.75 16.28
CA GLU A 121 21.99 3.67 15.73
C GLU A 121 22.18 3.47 14.22
N LEU A 122 22.08 2.23 13.70
CA LEU A 122 22.08 1.96 12.26
C LEU A 122 20.82 2.50 11.57
N LEU A 123 19.63 2.33 12.16
CA LEU A 123 18.38 2.90 11.63
C LEU A 123 18.45 4.43 11.53
N ILE A 124 19.04 5.09 12.54
CA ILE A 124 19.28 6.53 12.51
C ILE A 124 20.23 6.89 11.37
N LYS A 125 21.34 6.15 11.22
CA LYS A 125 22.32 6.38 10.16
C LYS A 125 21.71 6.25 8.76
N TYR A 126 20.77 5.33 8.57
CA TYR A 126 20.12 5.08 7.29
C TYR A 126 18.87 5.94 7.04
N GLY A 127 18.46 6.76 8.01
CA GLY A 127 17.30 7.63 7.86
C GLY A 127 15.96 6.94 8.08
N PHE A 128 15.93 5.75 8.69
CA PHE A 128 14.70 5.06 9.11
C PHE A 128 14.28 5.39 10.55
N ALA A 129 15.16 6.06 11.29
CA ALA A 129 14.89 6.59 12.62
C ALA A 129 15.51 7.97 12.79
N LYS A 130 14.98 8.76 13.73
CA LYS A 130 15.47 10.10 14.03
C LYS A 130 15.45 10.33 15.53
N LYS A 131 16.49 11.02 16.00
CA LYS A 131 16.59 11.47 17.38
C LYS A 131 15.60 12.61 17.62
N ILE A 132 14.68 12.41 18.57
CA ILE A 132 13.81 13.47 19.10
C ILE A 132 14.66 14.36 20.01
N ASN A 133 15.53 13.76 20.81
CA ASN A 133 16.58 14.47 21.56
C ASN A 133 17.85 13.62 21.66
N GLU A 134 18.76 13.93 22.59
CA GLU A 134 20.02 13.20 22.74
C GLU A 134 19.84 11.69 22.97
N ASN A 135 18.76 11.30 23.66
CA ASN A 135 18.50 9.94 24.12
C ASN A 135 17.31 9.27 23.42
N ILE A 136 16.22 9.98 23.21
CA ILE A 136 14.96 9.44 22.70
C ILE A 136 14.97 9.48 21.18
N VAL A 137 14.61 8.34 20.59
CA VAL A 137 14.57 8.08 19.16
C VAL A 137 13.16 7.69 18.77
N ALA A 138 12.69 8.24 17.66
CA ALA A 138 11.50 7.78 16.93
C ALA A 138 11.95 7.01 15.68
N SER A 139 11.29 5.90 15.37
CA SER A 139 11.61 5.00 14.26
C SER A 139 10.37 4.75 13.42
N ALA A 140 10.48 4.80 12.10
CA ALA A 140 9.38 4.36 11.23
C ALA A 140 9.20 2.83 11.25
N ILE A 141 10.26 2.10 11.57
CA ILE A 141 10.24 0.67 11.80
C ILE A 141 9.82 0.41 13.25
N GLU A 142 8.77 -0.37 13.43
CA GLU A 142 8.20 -0.74 14.72
C GLU A 142 9.12 -1.69 15.50
N PHE A 143 9.14 -1.56 16.83
CA PHE A 143 9.89 -2.41 17.74
C PHE A 143 8.95 -3.25 18.60
N ILE A 144 9.21 -4.55 18.63
CA ILE A 144 8.41 -5.51 19.39
C ILE A 144 9.22 -6.05 20.56
N VAL A 145 8.62 -6.10 21.74
CA VAL A 145 9.22 -6.65 22.97
C VAL A 145 8.26 -7.68 23.57
N PRO A 146 8.66 -8.96 23.69
CA PRO A 146 7.84 -9.98 24.35
C PRO A 146 7.45 -9.56 25.76
N GLY A 147 6.23 -9.90 26.18
CA GLY A 147 5.66 -9.41 27.45
C GLY A 147 6.50 -9.78 28.68
N GLU A 148 7.11 -10.97 28.69
CA GLU A 148 8.02 -11.40 29.76
C GLU A 148 9.29 -10.53 29.90
N HIS A 149 9.59 -9.73 28.88
CA HIS A 149 10.74 -8.82 28.84
C HIS A 149 10.34 -7.35 28.97
N VAL A 150 9.07 -7.06 29.23
CA VAL A 150 8.58 -5.71 29.50
C VAL A 150 8.71 -5.40 30.99
N LEU A 151 9.30 -4.24 31.28
CA LEU A 151 9.34 -3.62 32.61
C LEU A 151 8.47 -2.37 32.61
N THR A 152 7.99 -1.99 33.79
CA THR A 152 7.26 -0.73 34.01
C THR A 152 7.83 0.01 35.20
N ASN A 153 7.76 1.35 35.19
CA ASN A 153 8.15 2.17 36.34
C ASN A 153 7.08 2.22 37.44
N ASN A 154 5.86 1.79 37.14
CA ASN A 154 4.74 1.64 38.08
C ASN A 154 4.29 0.18 38.10
N GLU A 155 3.85 -0.33 39.25
CA GLU A 155 3.29 -1.69 39.35
C GLU A 155 2.03 -1.83 38.47
N ILE A 156 2.15 -2.62 37.41
CA ILE A 156 1.05 -3.04 36.55
C ILE A 156 1.25 -4.53 36.30
N GLU A 157 0.20 -5.34 36.49
CA GLU A 157 0.18 -6.70 35.94
C GLU A 157 0.04 -6.56 34.43
N ASN A 158 1.17 -6.60 33.72
CA ASN A 158 1.17 -6.65 32.27
C ASN A 158 2.07 -7.79 31.80
N GLU A 159 1.46 -8.83 31.23
CA GLU A 159 2.15 -9.90 30.50
C GLU A 159 2.05 -9.69 28.98
N GLU A 160 1.53 -8.54 28.54
CA GLU A 160 1.33 -8.26 27.13
C GLU A 160 2.64 -7.81 26.46
N GLU A 161 2.78 -8.22 25.21
CA GLU A 161 3.81 -7.74 24.31
C GLU A 161 3.73 -6.22 24.17
N LEU A 162 4.89 -5.57 24.18
CA LEU A 162 5.00 -4.14 23.93
C LEU A 162 5.38 -3.92 22.46
N SER A 163 4.49 -3.22 21.74
CA SER A 163 4.82 -2.61 20.46
C SER A 163 5.09 -1.11 20.61
N THR A 164 6.14 -0.60 19.97
CA THR A 164 6.47 0.82 20.01
C THR A 164 7.38 1.29 18.88
N HIS A 165 7.24 2.55 18.50
CA HIS A 165 8.13 3.25 17.58
C HIS A 165 9.30 3.98 18.28
N TYR A 166 9.43 3.82 19.60
CA TYR A 166 10.34 4.63 20.40
C TYR A 166 11.42 3.84 21.11
N TYR A 167 12.61 4.43 21.17
CA TYR A 167 13.77 3.85 21.85
C TYR A 167 14.53 4.90 22.65
N ASP A 168 15.03 4.50 23.82
CA ASP A 168 15.87 5.30 24.69
C ASP A 168 17.32 4.78 24.65
N LEU A 169 18.20 5.57 24.04
CA LEU A 169 19.62 5.26 23.89
C LEU A 169 20.39 5.27 25.22
N ASN A 170 19.90 5.98 26.24
CA ASN A 170 20.58 6.08 27.53
C ASN A 170 20.44 4.78 28.33
N ILE A 171 19.23 4.23 28.39
CA ILE A 171 18.98 2.95 29.05
C ILE A 171 18.98 1.74 28.11
N CYS A 172 19.18 1.97 26.81
CA CYS A 172 19.13 0.92 25.79
C CYS A 172 17.83 0.12 25.89
N ALA A 173 16.70 0.79 25.68
CA ALA A 173 15.38 0.16 25.80
C ALA A 173 14.43 0.68 24.74
N SER A 174 13.62 -0.23 24.17
CA SER A 174 12.36 0.20 23.55
C SER A 174 11.45 0.74 24.66
N ILE A 175 10.77 1.86 24.44
CA ILE A 175 9.97 2.53 25.47
C ILE A 175 8.58 2.89 24.96
N HIS A 176 7.59 2.97 25.85
CA HIS A 176 6.24 3.42 25.51
C HIS A 176 5.55 4.10 26.71
N LEU A 177 4.83 5.19 26.47
CA LEU A 177 4.09 5.92 27.50
C LEU A 177 2.65 5.38 27.62
N LEU A 178 2.44 4.39 28.50
CA LEU A 178 1.15 3.72 28.70
C LEU A 178 0.06 4.58 29.34
N ASP A 179 0.43 5.46 30.28
CA ASP A 179 -0.54 6.34 30.94
C ASP A 179 0.12 7.69 31.21
N SER A 180 -0.24 8.68 30.40
CA SER A 180 0.26 10.04 30.52
C SER A 180 -0.13 10.66 31.87
N LYS A 181 -1.30 10.37 32.45
CA LYS A 181 -1.73 10.96 33.73
C LYS A 181 -0.91 10.39 34.90
N LYS A 182 -0.71 9.08 34.92
CA LYS A 182 0.07 8.38 35.96
C LYS A 182 1.58 8.38 35.71
N CYS A 183 2.03 8.85 34.55
CA CYS A 183 3.43 8.77 34.13
C CYS A 183 3.94 7.32 34.12
N THR A 184 3.12 6.41 33.64
CA THR A 184 3.50 5.01 33.46
C THR A 184 4.21 4.85 32.14
N ILE A 185 5.46 4.40 32.19
CA ILE A 185 6.29 4.09 31.05
C ILE A 185 6.66 2.61 31.11
N ALA A 186 6.35 1.90 30.03
CA ALA A 186 6.85 0.55 29.77
C ALA A 186 8.17 0.63 29.01
N TYR A 187 9.09 -0.29 29.31
CA TYR A 187 10.39 -0.35 28.66
C TYR A 187 10.98 -1.76 28.70
N SER A 188 11.80 -2.11 27.70
CA SER A 188 12.37 -3.45 27.59
C SER A 188 13.45 -3.76 28.63
N LEU A 189 13.64 -5.05 28.93
CA LEU A 189 14.85 -5.54 29.61
C LEU A 189 16.12 -5.18 28.84
N PRO A 190 17.27 -5.03 29.54
CA PRO A 190 18.54 -4.76 28.87
C PRO A 190 19.03 -6.01 28.14
N LEU A 191 19.41 -5.85 26.88
CA LEU A 191 19.95 -6.93 26.05
C LEU A 191 21.44 -7.15 26.33
N ASN A 192 21.90 -8.39 26.21
CA ASN A 192 23.28 -8.75 26.55
C ASN A 192 24.34 -7.94 25.78
N ASP A 193 24.12 -7.69 24.48
CA ASP A 193 25.06 -6.87 23.69
C ASP A 193 25.11 -5.42 24.22
N ASP A 194 23.96 -4.89 24.65
CA ASP A 194 23.88 -3.53 25.19
C ASP A 194 24.53 -3.41 26.57
N ILE A 195 24.40 -4.45 27.40
CA ILE A 195 25.07 -4.55 28.70
C ILE A 195 26.60 -4.51 28.53
N ILE A 196 27.12 -5.18 27.49
CA ILE A 196 28.56 -5.28 27.24
C ILE A 196 29.13 -3.99 26.64
N ARG A 197 28.35 -3.26 25.84
CA ARG A 197 28.87 -2.17 24.99
C ARG A 197 28.47 -0.76 25.40
N TYR A 198 27.38 -0.58 26.13
CA TYR A 198 26.74 0.73 26.31
C TYR A 198 26.45 1.09 27.77
N ASP A 199 27.07 0.40 28.74
CA ASP A 199 26.95 0.69 30.18
C ASP A 199 25.49 0.82 30.68
N CYS A 200 24.55 0.15 30.02
CA CYS A 200 23.12 0.40 30.22
C CYS A 200 22.65 0.02 31.62
N ILE A 201 23.31 -0.94 32.29
CA ILE A 201 23.01 -1.33 33.67
C ILE A 201 23.32 -0.19 34.65
N GLU A 202 24.43 0.52 34.45
CA GLU A 202 24.79 1.67 35.29
C GLU A 202 23.78 2.81 35.11
N ASN A 203 23.44 3.13 33.85
CA ASN A 203 22.43 4.15 33.56
C ASN A 203 21.06 3.78 34.15
N ARG A 204 20.65 2.50 34.02
CA ARG A 204 19.40 1.99 34.59
C ARG A 204 19.37 2.00 36.12
N SER A 205 20.51 1.85 36.78
CA SER A 205 20.60 1.89 38.25
C SER A 205 20.33 3.28 38.84
N ASN A 206 20.45 4.33 38.03
CA ASN A 206 20.22 5.71 38.41
C ASN A 206 18.83 6.23 37.98
N LEU A 207 17.91 5.33 37.60
CA LEU A 207 16.55 5.72 37.23
C LEU A 207 15.76 6.17 38.45
N ASP A 208 15.15 7.35 38.33
CA ASP A 208 14.26 7.92 39.33
C ASP A 208 12.98 8.48 38.68
N ASP A 209 12.05 8.95 39.50
CA ASP A 209 10.80 9.54 39.01
C ASP A 209 11.05 10.74 38.09
N ASP A 210 12.11 11.51 38.31
CA ASP A 210 12.41 12.70 37.51
C ASP A 210 12.84 12.32 36.10
N TYR A 211 13.57 11.21 35.94
CA TYR A 211 13.86 10.61 34.64
C TYR A 211 12.59 10.32 33.84
N PHE A 212 11.66 9.58 34.43
CA PHE A 212 10.40 9.20 33.76
C PHE A 212 9.49 10.40 33.50
N ARG A 213 9.46 11.38 34.41
CA ARG A 213 8.75 12.65 34.19
C ARG A 213 9.34 13.44 33.03
N ASN A 214 10.65 13.43 32.85
CA ASN A 214 11.30 14.07 31.72
C ASN A 214 10.94 13.39 30.40
N ILE A 215 10.91 12.04 30.37
CA ILE A 215 10.42 11.30 29.20
C ILE A 215 8.98 11.69 28.89
N LYS A 216 8.07 11.60 29.85
CA LYS A 216 6.67 12.02 29.67
C LYS A 216 6.58 13.44 29.13
N LYS A 217 7.36 14.37 29.68
CA LYS A 217 7.38 15.77 29.25
C LYS A 217 7.75 15.90 27.78
N ILE A 218 8.75 15.15 27.31
CA ILE A 218 9.16 15.12 25.90
C ILE A 218 7.97 14.72 25.01
N TYR A 219 7.27 13.64 25.35
CA TYR A 219 6.09 13.20 24.59
C TYR A 219 4.96 14.23 24.60
N THR A 220 4.63 14.79 25.77
CA THR A 220 3.49 15.70 25.90
C THR A 220 3.74 17.09 25.32
N GLU A 221 4.98 17.58 25.35
CA GLU A 221 5.31 18.94 24.86
C GLU A 221 5.70 18.96 23.38
N ASN A 222 6.15 17.84 22.81
CA ASN A 222 6.62 17.76 21.43
C ASN A 222 5.76 16.81 20.58
N GLN A 223 4.50 16.58 20.96
CA GLN A 223 3.62 15.61 20.29
C GLN A 223 3.52 15.88 18.78
N GLU A 224 3.29 17.14 18.38
CA GLU A 224 3.20 17.52 16.96
C GLU A 224 4.53 17.29 16.22
N GLU A 225 5.67 17.68 16.81
CA GLU A 225 6.98 17.48 16.19
C GLU A 225 7.35 15.99 16.07
N ILE A 226 7.01 15.18 17.08
CA ILE A 226 7.23 13.73 17.05
C ILE A 226 6.38 13.09 15.95
N LEU A 227 5.11 13.51 15.82
CA LEU A 227 4.22 13.05 14.76
C LEU A 227 4.76 13.43 13.37
N GLU A 228 5.19 14.68 13.17
CA GLU A 228 5.82 15.13 11.92
C GLU A 228 7.07 14.30 11.60
N ILE A 229 7.92 14.02 12.59
CA ILE A 229 9.10 13.16 12.42
C ILE A 229 8.70 11.76 11.96
N LEU A 230 7.69 11.14 12.58
CA LEU A 230 7.27 9.80 12.21
C LEU A 230 6.69 9.76 10.79
N VAL A 231 5.81 10.71 10.46
CA VAL A 231 5.25 10.84 9.10
C VAL A 231 6.35 11.02 8.06
N ASP A 232 7.30 11.92 8.30
CA ASP A 232 8.44 12.15 7.41
C ASP A 232 9.27 10.87 7.21
N LEU A 233 9.54 10.12 8.28
CA LEU A 233 10.30 8.88 8.19
C LEU A 233 9.54 7.80 7.41
N GLU A 234 8.23 7.67 7.65
CA GLU A 234 7.39 6.69 6.95
C GLU A 234 7.25 6.98 5.45
N GLU A 235 7.17 8.26 5.06
CA GLU A 235 7.09 8.66 3.66
C GLU A 235 8.33 8.34 2.84
N ASN A 236 9.47 8.20 3.51
CA ASN A 236 10.74 7.88 2.89
C ASN A 236 11.04 6.38 2.84
N LEU A 237 10.15 5.52 3.38
CA LEU A 237 10.34 4.07 3.29
C LEU A 237 10.15 3.56 1.84
N PRO A 238 11.02 2.65 1.35
CA PRO A 238 10.91 2.07 0.01
C PRO A 238 9.86 0.95 -0.03
N LEU A 239 8.63 1.25 0.41
CA LEU A 239 7.54 0.28 0.39
C LEU A 239 7.11 -0.01 -1.04
N LYS A 240 6.86 -1.28 -1.35
CA LYS A 240 6.30 -1.67 -2.63
C LYS A 240 4.88 -1.11 -2.79
N LYS A 241 4.67 -0.42 -3.91
CA LYS A 241 3.35 0.04 -4.35
C LYS A 241 2.77 -1.00 -5.29
N TYR A 242 1.84 -1.78 -4.77
CA TYR A 242 1.12 -2.75 -5.59
C TYR A 242 0.08 -2.04 -6.45
N THR A 243 -0.13 -2.54 -7.66
CA THR A 243 -1.32 -2.25 -8.45
C THR A 243 -2.45 -3.19 -8.06
N LEU A 244 -3.68 -2.76 -8.31
CA LEU A 244 -4.85 -3.60 -8.04
C LEU A 244 -4.76 -4.90 -8.85
N GLU A 245 -4.38 -4.82 -10.11
CA GLU A 245 -4.26 -5.95 -11.03
C GLU A 245 -3.20 -6.97 -10.58
N GLU A 246 -2.07 -6.52 -10.05
CA GLU A 246 -1.05 -7.42 -9.48
C GLU A 246 -1.59 -8.24 -8.29
N VAL A 247 -2.51 -7.65 -7.52
CA VAL A 247 -3.02 -8.24 -6.27
C VAL A 247 -4.21 -9.16 -6.52
N ILE A 248 -5.17 -8.74 -7.36
CA ILE A 248 -6.42 -9.50 -7.57
C ILE A 248 -6.60 -10.07 -8.97
N GLY A 249 -5.77 -9.69 -9.93
CA GLY A 249 -5.87 -10.09 -11.32
C GLY A 249 -6.68 -9.11 -12.16
N THR A 250 -6.95 -9.52 -13.40
CA THR A 250 -7.72 -8.74 -14.38
C THR A 250 -9.21 -9.12 -14.33
N GLU A 251 -10.01 -8.59 -15.26
CA GLU A 251 -11.41 -9.01 -15.37
C GLU A 251 -11.54 -10.49 -15.75
N ASP A 252 -10.63 -10.98 -16.60
CA ASP A 252 -10.65 -12.32 -17.18
C ASP A 252 -9.93 -13.37 -16.30
N GLU A 253 -8.91 -12.96 -15.54
CA GLU A 253 -8.02 -13.89 -14.81
C GLU A 253 -7.77 -13.41 -13.37
N LEU A 254 -7.70 -14.35 -12.42
CA LEU A 254 -7.30 -14.05 -11.04
C LEU A 254 -5.77 -13.88 -10.96
N SER A 255 -5.28 -13.15 -9.97
CA SER A 255 -3.84 -13.06 -9.75
C SER A 255 -3.27 -14.43 -9.35
N MET A 256 -2.01 -14.67 -9.72
CA MET A 256 -1.27 -15.88 -9.30
C MET A 256 -1.31 -16.10 -7.77
N TYR A 257 -1.36 -15.01 -6.99
CA TYR A 257 -1.48 -15.09 -5.54
C TYR A 257 -2.82 -15.71 -5.11
N ILE A 258 -3.93 -15.22 -5.65
CA ILE A 258 -5.27 -15.77 -5.36
C ILE A 258 -5.39 -17.19 -5.89
N GLU A 259 -4.86 -17.48 -7.08
CA GLU A 259 -4.83 -18.83 -7.65
C GLU A 259 -4.10 -19.80 -6.73
N THR A 260 -2.95 -19.41 -6.17
CA THR A 260 -2.21 -20.24 -5.21
C THR A 260 -3.05 -20.55 -3.96
N LEU A 261 -3.78 -19.55 -3.43
CA LEU A 261 -4.67 -19.76 -2.28
C LEU A 261 -5.85 -20.70 -2.58
N ILE A 262 -6.34 -20.70 -3.83
CA ILE A 262 -7.36 -21.65 -4.30
C ILE A 262 -6.76 -23.06 -4.41
N ASP A 263 -5.59 -23.19 -5.02
CA ASP A 263 -4.90 -24.47 -5.22
C ASP A 263 -4.53 -25.16 -3.89
N ASP A 264 -4.12 -24.36 -2.90
CA ASP A 264 -3.82 -24.82 -1.54
C ASP A 264 -5.09 -25.05 -0.70
N ALA A 265 -6.28 -24.87 -1.29
CA ALA A 265 -7.60 -25.07 -0.68
C ALA A 265 -7.86 -24.19 0.56
N HIS A 266 -7.22 -23.01 0.65
CA HIS A 266 -7.54 -22.02 1.67
C HIS A 266 -8.89 -21.34 1.40
N ILE A 267 -9.22 -21.13 0.12
CA ILE A 267 -10.45 -20.45 -0.33
C ILE A 267 -11.06 -21.18 -1.54
N THR A 268 -12.37 -20.95 -1.78
CA THR A 268 -13.03 -21.39 -3.01
C THR A 268 -12.95 -20.31 -4.09
N HIS A 269 -13.04 -20.72 -5.36
CA HIS A 269 -13.08 -19.79 -6.50
C HIS A 269 -14.23 -18.76 -6.39
N ASP A 270 -15.41 -19.16 -5.90
CA ASP A 270 -16.54 -18.23 -5.70
C ASP A 270 -16.25 -17.19 -4.60
N GLN A 271 -15.53 -17.58 -3.53
CA GLN A 271 -15.08 -16.64 -2.51
C GLN A 271 -14.03 -15.66 -3.08
N ALA A 272 -13.08 -16.17 -3.86
CA ALA A 272 -12.07 -15.36 -4.52
C ALA A 272 -12.68 -14.27 -5.42
N LEU A 273 -13.70 -14.61 -6.23
CA LEU A 273 -14.39 -13.63 -7.08
C LEU A 273 -15.13 -12.55 -6.27
N LYS A 274 -15.76 -12.92 -5.15
CA LYS A 274 -16.42 -11.95 -4.27
C LYS A 274 -15.41 -10.98 -3.65
N ILE A 275 -14.29 -11.52 -3.16
CA ILE A 275 -13.21 -10.74 -2.56
C ILE A 275 -12.57 -9.82 -3.60
N ARG A 276 -12.34 -10.29 -4.83
CA ARG A 276 -11.88 -9.47 -5.95
C ARG A 276 -12.79 -8.25 -6.17
N ASN A 277 -14.09 -8.49 -6.31
CA ASN A 277 -15.04 -7.41 -6.57
C ASN A 277 -15.11 -6.42 -5.39
N GLN A 278 -15.15 -6.93 -4.15
CA GLN A 278 -15.14 -6.09 -2.96
C GLN A 278 -13.86 -5.23 -2.88
N LEU A 279 -12.69 -5.82 -3.11
CA LEU A 279 -11.41 -5.10 -3.07
C LEU A 279 -11.34 -4.03 -4.16
N LYS A 280 -11.84 -4.33 -5.37
CA LYS A 280 -11.93 -3.36 -6.46
C LYS A 280 -12.79 -2.16 -6.08
N GLU A 281 -13.99 -2.40 -5.56
CA GLU A 281 -14.91 -1.33 -5.13
C GLU A 281 -14.31 -0.48 -3.99
N GLU A 282 -13.73 -1.12 -2.97
CA GLU A 282 -13.11 -0.42 -1.84
C GLU A 282 -11.88 0.39 -2.27
N TYR A 283 -11.07 -0.14 -3.20
CA TYR A 283 -9.91 0.55 -3.75
C TYR A 283 -10.31 1.76 -4.61
N GLU A 284 -11.28 1.58 -5.52
CA GLU A 284 -11.81 2.67 -6.37
C GLU A 284 -12.46 3.79 -5.53
N ALA A 285 -13.03 3.45 -4.36
CA ALA A 285 -13.55 4.42 -3.41
C ALA A 285 -12.46 5.15 -2.60
N GLY A 286 -11.18 4.74 -2.69
CA GLY A 286 -10.07 5.30 -1.91
C GLY A 286 -10.00 4.80 -0.46
N MET A 287 -10.73 3.71 -0.14
CA MET A 287 -10.67 3.07 1.18
C MET A 287 -9.38 2.29 1.40
N ILE A 288 -8.64 1.98 0.33
CA ILE A 288 -7.43 1.18 0.35
C ILE A 288 -6.34 1.94 -0.42
N LEU A 289 -5.11 1.94 0.11
CA LEU A 289 -3.95 2.52 -0.55
C LEU A 289 -3.18 1.40 -1.28
N ASN A 290 -2.35 1.77 -2.27
CA ASN A 290 -1.52 0.80 -3.00
C ASN A 290 -0.65 -0.04 -2.08
N GLU A 291 -0.11 0.60 -1.04
CA GLU A 291 0.75 0.00 -0.04
C GLU A 291 0.00 -0.97 0.89
N SER A 292 -1.33 -0.87 0.99
CA SER A 292 -2.16 -1.67 1.91
C SER A 292 -3.03 -2.73 1.22
N LEU A 293 -2.98 -2.84 -0.11
CA LEU A 293 -3.77 -3.77 -0.91
C LEU A 293 -3.62 -5.24 -0.46
N LEU A 294 -2.39 -5.70 -0.23
CA LEU A 294 -2.15 -7.08 0.21
C LEU A 294 -2.66 -7.35 1.62
N ILE A 295 -2.55 -6.38 2.53
CA ILE A 295 -3.07 -6.49 3.90
C ILE A 295 -4.59 -6.61 3.86
N ARG A 296 -5.24 -5.79 3.04
CA ARG A 296 -6.69 -5.84 2.89
C ARG A 296 -7.13 -7.17 2.28
N LEU A 297 -6.43 -7.64 1.25
CA LEU A 297 -6.70 -8.94 0.63
C LEU A 297 -6.59 -10.08 1.66
N ALA A 298 -5.50 -10.12 2.44
CA ALA A 298 -5.29 -11.07 3.53
C ALA A 298 -6.43 -11.04 4.57
N TYR A 299 -6.82 -9.85 5.01
CA TYR A 299 -7.91 -9.67 5.97
C TYR A 299 -9.27 -10.19 5.46
N LEU A 300 -9.54 -10.04 4.16
CA LEU A 300 -10.78 -10.55 3.55
C LEU A 300 -10.79 -12.09 3.45
N PHE A 301 -9.62 -12.72 3.42
CA PHE A 301 -9.50 -14.17 3.44
C PHE A 301 -9.62 -14.75 4.85
N ASN A 302 -9.00 -14.12 5.84
CA ASN A 302 -9.06 -14.52 7.24
C ASN A 302 -9.33 -13.31 8.13
N ILE A 303 -10.51 -13.29 8.75
CA ILE A 303 -10.81 -12.34 9.82
C ILE A 303 -9.94 -12.76 11.02
N PRO A 304 -8.99 -11.92 11.49
CA PRO A 304 -8.18 -12.25 12.65
C PRO A 304 -9.07 -12.57 13.85
N GLU A 305 -8.67 -13.54 14.69
CA GLU A 305 -9.22 -13.66 16.04
C GLU A 305 -8.98 -12.35 16.82
N GLU A 306 -9.83 -12.06 17.80
CA GLU A 306 -9.80 -10.80 18.57
C GLU A 306 -8.38 -10.39 19.03
N PRO A 307 -8.02 -9.10 18.95
CA PRO A 307 -6.73 -8.60 19.40
C PRO A 307 -6.53 -8.92 20.88
N ARG A 308 -5.34 -9.45 21.22
CA ARG A 308 -4.86 -9.55 22.61
C ARG A 308 -3.93 -8.41 23.01
N LEU A 309 -3.73 -7.42 22.14
CA LEU A 309 -2.78 -6.31 22.33
C LEU A 309 -3.52 -5.06 22.79
N VAL A 310 -3.18 -4.54 23.98
CA VAL A 310 -3.67 -3.26 24.52
C VAL A 310 -2.49 -2.27 24.59
N THR A 311 -1.86 -1.98 23.46
CA THR A 311 -0.70 -1.05 23.45
C THR A 311 -1.00 0.34 22.91
N HIS A 312 -2.15 0.56 22.27
CA HIS A 312 -2.51 1.88 21.70
C HIS A 312 -3.91 2.31 22.15
N ASP A 313 -4.05 3.60 22.48
CA ASP A 313 -5.33 4.20 22.88
C ASP A 313 -6.29 4.34 21.68
N GLU A 314 -5.74 4.52 20.47
CA GLU A 314 -6.51 4.65 19.24
C GLU A 314 -6.81 3.28 18.61
N LYS A 315 -7.99 3.21 17.97
CA LYS A 315 -8.48 1.99 17.34
C LYS A 315 -8.92 2.28 15.92
N CYS A 316 -8.63 1.33 15.03
CA CYS A 316 -9.14 1.35 13.68
C CYS A 316 -10.68 1.44 13.70
N PRO A 317 -11.29 2.41 12.99
CA PRO A 317 -12.74 2.57 12.98
C PRO A 317 -13.47 1.42 12.27
N TYR A 318 -12.74 0.55 11.55
CA TYR A 318 -13.30 -0.57 10.79
C TYR A 318 -13.20 -1.90 11.55
N CYS A 319 -12.00 -2.28 11.99
CA CYS A 319 -11.75 -3.58 12.64
C CYS A 319 -11.55 -3.49 14.15
N GLU A 320 -11.60 -2.29 14.74
CA GLU A 320 -11.38 -2.02 16.18
C GLU A 320 -10.00 -2.45 16.71
N MET A 321 -9.07 -2.83 15.83
CA MET A 321 -7.70 -3.16 16.17
C MET A 321 -6.93 -1.89 16.57
N PRO A 322 -5.96 -1.98 17.49
CA PRO A 322 -5.08 -0.86 17.82
C PRO A 322 -4.41 -0.26 16.58
N ILE A 323 -4.25 1.06 16.53
CA ILE A 323 -3.54 1.78 15.47
C ILE A 323 -2.68 2.87 16.10
N ASP A 324 -1.66 3.32 15.37
CA ASP A 324 -0.93 4.54 15.72
C ASP A 324 -1.46 5.76 14.97
N ASP A 325 -1.42 6.92 15.62
CA ASP A 325 -1.91 8.20 15.08
C ASP A 325 -1.20 8.62 13.77
N HIS A 326 0.03 8.13 13.53
CA HIS A 326 0.80 8.41 12.32
C HIS A 326 0.53 7.45 11.17
N ASP A 327 -0.18 6.34 11.41
CA ASP A 327 -0.41 5.33 10.40
C ASP A 327 -1.32 5.84 9.27
N LYS A 328 -0.89 5.64 8.02
CA LYS A 328 -1.71 5.95 6.84
C LYS A 328 -2.85 4.96 6.63
N TYR A 329 -2.66 3.72 7.05
CA TYR A 329 -3.62 2.64 6.93
C TYR A 329 -3.49 1.69 8.11
N CYS A 330 -4.57 0.97 8.44
CA CYS A 330 -4.55 -0.02 9.49
C CYS A 330 -3.69 -1.22 9.08
N HIS A 331 -2.62 -1.53 9.81
CA HIS A 331 -1.76 -2.68 9.55
C HIS A 331 -2.45 -4.04 9.70
N TYR A 332 -3.64 -4.08 10.31
CA TYR A 332 -4.42 -5.30 10.49
C TYR A 332 -5.44 -5.55 9.38
N CYS A 333 -6.19 -4.52 8.97
CA CYS A 333 -7.26 -4.68 7.98
C CYS A 333 -7.01 -3.98 6.65
N GLY A 334 -5.92 -3.22 6.51
CA GLY A 334 -5.51 -2.54 5.29
C GLY A 334 -6.31 -1.29 4.92
N ILE A 335 -7.29 -0.89 5.74
CA ILE A 335 -8.10 0.31 5.48
C ILE A 335 -7.28 1.58 5.70
N ASN A 336 -7.36 2.50 4.74
CA ASN A 336 -6.83 3.86 4.82
C ASN A 336 -7.45 4.59 6.02
N LEU A 337 -6.63 5.00 6.99
CA LEU A 337 -7.09 5.66 8.22
C LEU A 337 -7.45 7.14 7.98
N SER A 338 -6.92 7.72 6.91
CA SER A 338 -7.36 9.02 6.40
C SER A 338 -8.62 8.94 5.54
N TYR A 339 -9.21 7.75 5.37
CA TYR A 339 -10.46 7.59 4.63
C TYR A 339 -11.61 8.18 5.45
N ASN A 340 -11.96 9.41 5.11
CA ASN A 340 -13.19 10.04 5.57
C ASN A 340 -14.16 10.08 4.37
N PRO A 341 -15.27 9.33 4.39
CA PRO A 341 -16.25 9.32 3.30
C PRO A 341 -16.73 10.72 2.90
N ALA A 342 -16.86 11.62 3.88
CA ALA A 342 -17.25 13.01 3.65
C ALA A 342 -16.10 13.84 3.05
N GLU A 343 -14.84 13.56 3.37
CA GLU A 343 -13.70 14.19 2.70
C GLU A 343 -13.42 13.60 1.32
N VAL A 344 -13.71 12.33 1.06
CA VAL A 344 -13.62 11.77 -0.30
C VAL A 344 -14.73 12.35 -1.15
N GLU A 345 -15.95 12.51 -0.62
CA GLU A 345 -17.00 13.28 -1.26
C GLU A 345 -16.57 14.74 -1.47
N ASP A 346 -15.98 15.40 -0.48
CA ASP A 346 -15.47 16.78 -0.60
C ASP A 346 -14.21 16.91 -1.47
N ARG A 347 -13.35 15.90 -1.57
CA ARG A 347 -12.16 15.85 -2.44
C ARG A 347 -12.55 15.43 -3.84
N LEU A 348 -13.59 14.61 -4.04
CA LEU A 348 -14.25 14.44 -5.33
C LEU A 348 -14.89 15.77 -5.71
N ILE A 349 -15.69 16.39 -4.85
CA ILE A 349 -16.34 17.69 -5.10
C ILE A 349 -15.29 18.78 -5.33
N ASN A 350 -14.15 18.79 -4.62
CA ASN A 350 -13.08 19.77 -4.77
C ASN A 350 -12.14 19.45 -5.92
N SER A 351 -11.91 18.18 -6.26
CA SER A 351 -11.21 17.78 -7.48
C SER A 351 -12.09 18.04 -8.69
N ILE A 352 -13.41 17.83 -8.60
CA ILE A 352 -14.43 18.27 -9.55
C ILE A 352 -14.43 19.80 -9.62
N ARG A 353 -14.32 20.54 -8.51
CA ARG A 353 -14.26 22.03 -8.50
C ARG A 353 -12.92 22.59 -8.99
N GLN A 354 -11.79 21.93 -8.74
CA GLN A 354 -10.47 22.28 -9.27
C GLN A 354 -10.36 21.90 -10.75
N PHE A 355 -10.96 20.77 -11.17
CA PHE A 355 -11.24 20.47 -12.58
C PHE A 355 -12.15 21.53 -13.18
N ASN A 356 -13.20 21.98 -12.48
CA ASN A 356 -14.12 23.02 -12.96
C ASN A 356 -13.45 24.39 -13.09
N ASN A 357 -12.38 24.67 -12.35
CA ASN A 357 -11.60 25.91 -12.50
C ASN A 357 -10.50 25.81 -13.58
N ASN A 358 -10.17 24.61 -14.05
CA ASN A 358 -9.29 24.37 -15.21
C ASN A 358 -10.02 23.73 -16.40
N LEU A 359 -11.35 23.72 -16.39
CA LEU A 359 -12.19 23.25 -17.50
C LEU A 359 -12.19 24.30 -18.60
N ASN A 360 -11.09 24.28 -19.35
CA ASN A 360 -11.07 24.67 -20.74
C ASN A 360 -11.02 23.40 -21.60
N THR A 361 -12.01 22.51 -21.44
CA THR A 361 -12.28 21.34 -22.30
C THR A 361 -13.79 21.09 -22.22
N LYS A 362 -14.65 21.54 -23.13
CA LYS A 362 -15.03 20.80 -24.34
C LYS A 362 -14.83 19.27 -24.29
N GLU A 363 -14.93 18.60 -23.15
CA GLU A 363 -15.62 17.32 -23.20
C GLU A 363 -17.08 17.66 -23.43
N ASP A 364 -17.48 17.37 -24.66
CA ASP A 364 -18.33 18.27 -25.39
C ASP A 364 -19.75 18.17 -24.83
N ILE A 365 -20.32 19.28 -24.38
CA ILE A 365 -21.75 19.36 -24.05
C ILE A 365 -22.61 18.83 -25.22
N ARG A 366 -22.04 18.81 -26.44
CA ARG A 366 -22.55 18.11 -27.62
C ARG A 366 -22.63 16.58 -27.47
N TYR A 367 -21.59 15.92 -26.97
CA TYR A 367 -21.58 14.48 -26.71
C TYR A 367 -22.69 14.08 -25.71
N ILE A 368 -22.78 14.83 -24.61
CA ILE A 368 -23.82 14.62 -23.59
C ILE A 368 -25.20 14.89 -24.20
N ALA A 369 -25.34 15.98 -24.96
CA ALA A 369 -26.57 16.28 -25.67
C ALA A 369 -26.97 15.18 -26.66
N TYR A 370 -26.01 14.57 -27.38
CA TYR A 370 -26.28 13.44 -28.27
C TYR A 370 -26.84 12.25 -27.50
N LYS A 371 -26.17 11.80 -26.43
CA LYS A 371 -26.64 10.67 -25.61
C LYS A 371 -28.02 10.94 -25.01
N PHE A 372 -28.26 12.15 -24.52
CA PHE A 372 -29.56 12.55 -23.98
C PHE A 372 -30.66 12.54 -25.06
N LEU A 373 -30.42 13.19 -26.20
CA LEU A 373 -31.38 13.25 -27.30
C LEU A 373 -31.68 11.86 -27.88
N LYS A 374 -30.69 10.95 -27.92
CA LYS A 374 -30.85 9.57 -28.35
C LYS A 374 -31.81 8.82 -27.42
N MET A 375 -31.63 8.94 -26.10
CA MET A 375 -32.55 8.35 -25.12
C MET A 375 -33.99 8.86 -25.32
N ILE A 376 -34.16 10.17 -25.53
CA ILE A 376 -35.48 10.77 -25.78
C ILE A 376 -36.07 10.25 -27.11
N ASN A 377 -35.27 10.11 -28.16
CA ASN A 377 -35.69 9.56 -29.45
C ASN A 377 -36.08 8.08 -29.37
N GLU A 378 -35.46 7.31 -28.48
CA GLU A 378 -35.78 5.92 -28.16
C GLU A 378 -37.01 5.77 -27.24
N ASN A 379 -37.72 6.87 -26.94
CA ASN A 379 -38.88 6.94 -26.06
C ASN A 379 -38.58 6.57 -24.60
N ILE A 380 -37.34 6.77 -24.14
CA ILE A 380 -37.02 6.71 -22.71
C ILE A 380 -37.68 7.91 -22.02
N ASP A 381 -38.23 7.67 -20.82
CA ASP A 381 -38.87 8.72 -20.03
C ASP A 381 -37.92 9.90 -19.79
N PHE A 382 -38.42 11.12 -19.94
CA PHE A 382 -37.60 12.34 -19.89
C PHE A 382 -36.92 12.52 -18.53
N GLU A 383 -37.61 12.23 -17.43
CA GLU A 383 -37.08 12.39 -16.08
C GLU A 383 -36.04 11.32 -15.78
N TYR A 384 -36.20 10.12 -16.34
CA TYR A 384 -35.18 9.09 -16.29
C TYR A 384 -33.95 9.41 -17.16
N ALA A 385 -34.14 9.92 -18.38
CA ALA A 385 -33.06 10.36 -19.25
C ALA A 385 -32.26 11.52 -18.63
N MET A 386 -32.95 12.43 -17.90
CA MET A 386 -32.32 13.48 -17.10
C MET A 386 -31.42 12.85 -16.04
N PHE A 387 -31.99 11.99 -15.18
CA PHE A 387 -31.26 11.32 -14.11
C PHE A 387 -30.03 10.56 -14.63
N MET A 388 -30.18 9.82 -15.74
CA MET A 388 -29.09 9.09 -16.36
C MET A 388 -28.00 10.02 -16.89
N SER A 389 -28.36 11.17 -17.44
CA SER A 389 -27.37 12.15 -17.93
C SER A 389 -26.62 12.82 -16.79
N GLU A 390 -27.33 13.19 -15.72
CA GLU A 390 -26.71 13.78 -14.53
C GLU A 390 -25.77 12.80 -13.83
N LYS A 391 -26.20 11.54 -13.69
CA LYS A 391 -25.42 10.50 -13.01
C LYS A 391 -24.21 10.03 -13.84
N ASN A 392 -24.39 9.77 -15.13
CA ASN A 392 -23.33 9.14 -15.95
C ASN A 392 -22.32 10.14 -16.50
N PHE A 393 -22.71 11.41 -16.66
CA PHE A 393 -21.83 12.44 -17.22
C PHE A 393 -21.50 13.56 -16.24
N ASN A 394 -21.90 13.40 -14.97
CA ASN A 394 -21.61 14.34 -13.87
C ASN A 394 -21.90 15.82 -14.24
N ILE A 395 -23.03 16.04 -14.91
CA ILE A 395 -23.48 17.37 -15.38
C ILE A 395 -24.80 17.72 -14.72
N GLU A 396 -24.95 18.94 -14.22
CA GLU A 396 -26.29 19.40 -13.81
C GLU A 396 -27.20 19.51 -15.03
N PHE A 397 -28.41 18.95 -14.96
CA PHE A 397 -29.34 19.03 -16.09
C PHE A 397 -29.68 20.48 -16.46
N SER A 398 -29.56 21.42 -15.51
CA SER A 398 -29.72 22.87 -15.76
C SER A 398 -28.78 23.38 -16.87
N ILE A 399 -27.53 22.88 -16.91
CA ILE A 399 -26.49 23.24 -17.87
C ILE A 399 -26.77 22.60 -19.22
N LEU A 400 -27.04 21.29 -19.24
CA LEU A 400 -27.42 20.57 -20.45
C LEU A 400 -28.68 21.17 -21.07
N LYS A 401 -29.71 21.42 -20.27
CA LYS A 401 -30.96 22.03 -20.70
C LYS A 401 -30.75 23.39 -21.35
N LYS A 402 -29.90 24.24 -20.78
CA LYS A 402 -29.57 25.54 -21.39
C LYS A 402 -29.00 25.36 -22.80
N PHE A 403 -28.07 24.42 -23.00
CA PHE A 403 -27.52 24.13 -24.33
C PHE A 403 -28.57 23.55 -25.29
N LEU A 404 -29.41 22.64 -24.84
CA LEU A 404 -30.49 22.07 -25.63
C LEU A 404 -31.51 23.13 -26.06
N ASP A 405 -31.88 24.05 -25.15
CA ASP A 405 -32.82 25.13 -25.39
C ASP A 405 -32.22 26.19 -26.33
N GLU A 406 -30.95 26.57 -26.15
CA GLU A 406 -30.23 27.53 -27.01
C GLU A 406 -30.11 27.07 -28.46
N ASN A 407 -29.96 25.75 -28.68
CA ASN A 407 -29.89 25.15 -30.02
C ASN A 407 -31.26 24.64 -30.52
N ASN A 408 -32.33 24.88 -29.76
CA ASN A 408 -33.69 24.42 -30.09
C ASN A 408 -33.76 22.90 -30.35
N TYR A 409 -32.99 22.07 -29.64
CA TYR A 409 -32.99 20.60 -29.79
C TYR A 409 -34.15 19.92 -29.07
N ILE A 410 -34.72 20.58 -28.07
CA ILE A 410 -35.83 20.07 -27.29
C ILE A 410 -36.90 21.15 -27.09
N LYS A 411 -38.16 20.72 -27.05
CA LYS A 411 -39.31 21.58 -26.71
C LYS A 411 -40.39 20.74 -26.05
N ASP A 412 -40.93 21.22 -24.93
CA ASP A 412 -42.00 20.54 -24.17
C ASP A 412 -41.67 19.06 -23.88
N LYS A 413 -40.43 18.80 -23.46
CA LYS A 413 -39.88 17.45 -23.19
C LYS A 413 -39.81 16.52 -24.42
N LYS A 414 -39.90 17.03 -25.64
CA LYS A 414 -39.78 16.26 -26.89
C LYS A 414 -38.64 16.78 -27.75
N ILE A 415 -37.99 15.86 -28.46
CA ILE A 415 -36.99 16.21 -29.47
C ILE A 415 -37.62 17.00 -30.61
N THR A 416 -36.94 18.06 -31.04
CA THR A 416 -37.35 18.89 -32.19
C THR A 416 -36.77 18.34 -33.49
N LYS A 417 -37.08 18.98 -34.62
CA LYS A 417 -36.46 18.63 -35.90
C LYS A 417 -34.95 18.90 -35.86
N GLU A 418 -34.54 20.04 -35.32
CA GLU A 418 -33.15 20.43 -35.16
C GLU A 418 -32.37 19.45 -34.26
N GLY A 419 -33.02 18.91 -33.22
CA GLY A 419 -32.44 17.86 -32.38
C GLY A 419 -32.25 16.53 -33.12
N ILE A 420 -33.20 16.14 -33.98
CA ILE A 420 -33.07 14.95 -34.84
C ILE A 420 -31.95 15.14 -35.87
N ASP A 421 -31.90 16.32 -36.49
CA ASP A 421 -30.84 16.67 -37.45
C ASP A 421 -29.47 16.66 -36.77
N PHE A 422 -29.36 17.14 -35.54
CA PHE A 422 -28.14 17.02 -34.73
C PHE A 422 -27.77 15.57 -34.44
N LEU A 423 -28.73 14.72 -34.03
CA LEU A 423 -28.47 13.30 -33.78
C LEU A 423 -27.92 12.59 -35.02
N ASN A 424 -28.56 12.77 -36.17
CA ASN A 424 -28.20 12.04 -37.39
C ASN A 424 -26.87 12.50 -37.99
N ASN A 425 -26.41 13.72 -37.68
CA ASN A 425 -25.17 14.28 -38.22
C ASN A 425 -24.04 14.35 -37.18
N HIS A 426 -24.24 13.79 -35.98
CA HIS A 426 -23.19 13.74 -34.96
C HIS A 426 -22.16 12.64 -35.32
N PRO A 427 -20.84 12.83 -35.14
CA PRO A 427 -19.83 11.79 -35.41
C PRO A 427 -20.17 10.46 -34.74
N LEU A 428 -20.59 10.52 -33.47
CA LEU A 428 -21.00 9.35 -32.71
C LEU A 428 -22.14 8.52 -33.36
N HIS A 429 -23.02 9.14 -34.15
CA HIS A 429 -24.04 8.41 -34.90
C HIS A 429 -23.41 7.43 -35.89
N TYR A 430 -22.45 7.91 -36.68
CA TYR A 430 -21.78 7.09 -37.69
C TYR A 430 -20.85 6.06 -37.06
N TYR A 431 -20.17 6.46 -35.98
CA TYR A 431 -19.31 5.56 -35.22
C TYR A 431 -20.09 4.36 -34.65
N GLU A 432 -21.28 4.61 -34.07
CA GLU A 432 -22.18 3.56 -33.57
C GLU A 432 -22.85 2.78 -34.71
N LYS A 433 -23.27 3.45 -35.79
CA LYS A 433 -23.96 2.85 -36.95
C LYS A 433 -23.11 1.79 -37.65
N TYR A 434 -21.81 2.04 -37.77
CA TYR A 434 -20.87 1.19 -38.51
C TYR A 434 -19.93 0.39 -37.61
N HIS A 435 -20.21 0.34 -36.29
CA HIS A 435 -19.43 -0.43 -35.33
C HIS A 435 -17.92 -0.15 -35.42
N MET A 436 -17.55 1.13 -35.48
CA MET A 436 -16.16 1.58 -35.64
C MET A 436 -15.34 1.46 -34.34
N ASP A 437 -15.71 0.57 -33.42
CA ASP A 437 -15.13 0.43 -32.07
C ASP A 437 -13.63 0.05 -32.09
N ILE A 438 -13.13 -0.41 -33.23
CA ILE A 438 -11.72 -0.79 -33.46
C ILE A 438 -10.81 0.41 -33.76
N VAL A 439 -11.35 1.61 -33.97
CA VAL A 439 -10.58 2.84 -34.21
C VAL A 439 -10.80 3.86 -33.10
N ASP A 440 -9.83 4.72 -32.82
CA ASP A 440 -9.93 5.71 -31.74
C ASP A 440 -11.01 6.77 -32.03
N TYR A 441 -12.06 6.83 -31.19
CA TYR A 441 -13.18 7.77 -31.33
C TYR A 441 -12.72 9.24 -31.30
N THR A 442 -11.78 9.61 -30.43
CA THR A 442 -11.31 11.01 -30.30
C THR A 442 -10.68 11.49 -31.61
N ARG A 443 -9.87 10.62 -32.24
CA ARG A 443 -9.26 10.90 -33.55
C ARG A 443 -10.29 10.96 -34.67
N PHE A 444 -11.30 10.10 -34.62
CA PHE A 444 -12.40 10.12 -35.58
C PHE A 444 -13.26 11.39 -35.44
N GLU A 445 -13.66 11.74 -34.22
CA GLU A 445 -14.45 12.92 -33.91
C GLU A 445 -13.76 14.20 -34.37
N GLN A 446 -12.47 14.35 -34.07
CA GLN A 446 -11.70 15.49 -34.56
C GLN A 446 -11.66 15.52 -36.09
N PHE A 447 -11.38 14.38 -36.73
CA PHE A 447 -11.37 14.30 -38.19
C PHE A 447 -12.74 14.61 -38.81
N PHE A 448 -13.82 14.19 -38.16
CA PHE A 448 -15.18 14.42 -38.62
C PHE A 448 -15.52 15.91 -38.62
N TRP A 449 -15.18 16.61 -37.55
CA TRP A 449 -15.42 18.06 -37.46
C TRP A 449 -14.49 18.88 -38.37
N ASP A 450 -13.29 18.39 -38.66
CA ASP A 450 -12.35 19.06 -39.58
C ASP A 450 -12.74 18.90 -41.07
N ASN A 451 -13.74 18.06 -41.39
CA ASN A 451 -14.21 17.78 -42.75
C ASN A 451 -15.75 17.94 -42.85
N ASP A 452 -16.30 18.97 -42.20
CA ASP A 452 -17.74 19.25 -42.13
C ASP A 452 -18.40 19.64 -43.48
N ASP A 453 -17.59 19.77 -44.54
CA ASP A 453 -18.01 20.02 -45.92
C ASP A 453 -18.39 18.74 -46.69
N LEU A 454 -18.11 17.57 -46.14
CA LEU A 454 -18.39 16.26 -46.74
C LEU A 454 -19.62 15.59 -46.12
N ASP A 455 -20.20 14.63 -46.83
CA ASP A 455 -21.22 13.75 -46.25
C ASP A 455 -20.61 12.82 -45.19
N GLY A 456 -21.34 12.53 -44.11
CA GLY A 456 -20.82 11.75 -42.98
C GLY A 456 -20.33 10.35 -43.36
N ASP A 457 -20.94 9.69 -44.34
CA ASP A 457 -20.46 8.41 -44.83
C ASP A 457 -19.14 8.55 -45.61
N GLU A 458 -18.99 9.63 -46.39
CA GLU A 458 -17.74 9.95 -47.10
C GLU A 458 -16.60 10.26 -46.13
N ILE A 459 -16.89 10.95 -45.02
CA ILE A 459 -15.93 11.20 -43.93
C ILE A 459 -15.47 9.88 -43.31
N CYS A 460 -16.39 8.96 -43.00
CA CYS A 460 -16.05 7.66 -42.45
C CYS A 460 -15.11 6.87 -43.37
N LEU A 461 -15.42 6.81 -44.67
CA LEU A 461 -14.56 6.13 -45.65
C LEU A 461 -13.15 6.76 -45.70
N LYS A 462 -13.05 8.09 -45.78
CA LYS A 462 -11.77 8.80 -45.80
C LYS A 462 -10.97 8.63 -44.51
N PHE A 463 -11.64 8.50 -43.37
CA PHE A 463 -10.98 8.23 -42.10
C PHE A 463 -10.40 6.81 -42.07
N LEU A 464 -11.20 5.82 -42.47
CA LEU A 464 -10.84 4.41 -42.45
C LEU A 464 -9.78 4.04 -43.50
N ASP A 465 -9.66 4.79 -44.60
CA ASP A 465 -8.59 4.61 -45.60
C ASP A 465 -7.16 4.77 -45.06
N LYS A 466 -7.01 5.36 -43.86
CA LYS A 466 -5.72 5.52 -43.18
C LYS A 466 -5.24 4.24 -42.50
N TYR A 467 -6.07 3.20 -42.46
CA TYR A 467 -5.82 1.96 -41.76
C TYR A 467 -5.85 0.78 -42.74
N ASP A 468 -4.90 -0.14 -42.56
CA ASP A 468 -4.71 -1.36 -43.36
C ASP A 468 -5.02 -2.57 -42.46
N ASP A 469 -6.29 -2.95 -42.40
CA ASP A 469 -6.82 -4.01 -41.53
C ASP A 469 -8.04 -4.68 -42.18
N GLU A 470 -8.12 -6.01 -42.08
CA GLU A 470 -9.16 -6.84 -42.73
C GLU A 470 -10.57 -6.53 -42.19
N TYR A 471 -10.72 -6.24 -40.89
CA TYR A 471 -12.00 -5.85 -40.30
C TYR A 471 -12.41 -4.43 -40.72
N ILE A 472 -11.44 -3.54 -40.90
CA ILE A 472 -11.71 -2.18 -41.41
C ILE A 472 -12.23 -2.23 -42.85
N ASP A 473 -11.73 -3.17 -43.67
CA ASP A 473 -12.22 -3.35 -45.03
C ASP A 473 -13.67 -3.87 -45.07
N GLU A 474 -14.07 -4.72 -44.12
CA GLU A 474 -15.47 -5.12 -43.95
C GLU A 474 -16.37 -3.91 -43.63
N ILE A 475 -15.94 -3.04 -42.70
CA ILE A 475 -16.66 -1.81 -42.34
C ILE A 475 -16.77 -0.87 -43.55
N LYS A 476 -15.69 -0.69 -44.33
CA LYS A 476 -15.72 0.13 -45.56
C LYS A 476 -16.72 -0.41 -46.58
N GLU A 477 -16.81 -1.73 -46.75
CA GLU A 477 -17.79 -2.36 -47.65
C GLU A 477 -19.22 -2.24 -47.12
N GLU A 478 -19.44 -2.23 -45.80
CA GLU A 478 -20.73 -1.95 -45.19
C GLU A 478 -21.17 -0.50 -45.43
N ILE A 479 -20.27 0.47 -45.24
CA ILE A 479 -20.56 1.89 -45.50
C ILE A 479 -20.98 2.06 -46.96
N LYS A 480 -20.19 1.55 -47.92
CA LYS A 480 -20.51 1.65 -49.37
C LYS A 480 -21.84 1.00 -49.78
N LYS A 481 -22.36 0.05 -49.01
CA LYS A 481 -23.67 -0.58 -49.25
C LYS A 481 -24.84 0.25 -48.69
N ASN A 482 -24.58 1.05 -47.67
CA ASN A 482 -25.56 1.83 -46.92
C ASN A 482 -25.61 3.32 -47.33
N SER A 483 -24.56 3.81 -48.02
CA SER A 483 -24.50 5.10 -48.73
C SER A 483 -25.18 5.04 -50.09
#